data_AF-A0A956IGK1-F1
#
_entry.id   AF-A0A956IGK1-F1
#
_cell.length_a   1.000
_cell.length_b   1.000
_cell.length_c   1.000
_cell.angle_alpha   90.00
_cell.angle_beta   90.00
_cell.angle_gamma   90.00
#
_symmetry.space_group_name_H-M   'P 1'
#
loop_
_entity.id
_entity.type
_entity.pdbx_description
1 polymer ?
#
loop_
_entity_poly.entity_id
_entity_poly.type
_entity_poly.pdbx_seq_one_letter_code
_entity_poly.pdbx_strand_id
1 'polypeptide(L)'
;MSGPPVVHVLHAAQLRDLADGPTFSRGERYFREGRVSALARDGKTIRGTVKGATAYDVRLWGAGGRIAYACSCPVGEEGGFCKHCVAVALQLIEARNAQPDDEEEGGEEQDEVDEPEVPPTKPLSKAWGARPPSSTKAAKPEPRPEIARPAARSSTPPASGGAVEHVAPAPLPEHDGPQVFLAGSIDQGEAEDWQREAVAALADIPDLAILNPRRREWDGTVEGRVEDPDFVAQVEWELEAMERADVIAMYFAPTSRAPITLLELGLHAASGKLIVCCPDGYFRKGNVDLVCRRYGVHQTHDFAALLRALRARLGAARSKR
;
A
#
# COMPACT_ATOMS: atom_id res chain seq x y z
N MET A 1 7.49 10.38 38.31
CA MET A 1 6.98 10.74 36.97
C MET A 1 6.80 9.46 36.18
N SER A 2 5.57 8.93 36.12
CA SER A 2 5.30 7.63 35.49
C SER A 2 4.94 7.84 34.01
N GLY A 3 5.86 7.51 33.10
CA GLY A 3 5.58 7.45 31.66
C GLY A 3 4.76 6.21 31.28
N PRO A 4 4.03 6.26 30.14
CA PRO A 4 3.04 5.25 29.76
C PRO A 4 3.66 3.85 29.56
N PRO A 5 2.87 2.78 29.75
CA PRO A 5 3.30 1.42 29.48
C PRO A 5 3.77 1.25 28.03
N VAL A 6 4.82 0.45 27.82
CA VAL A 6 5.41 0.11 26.50
C VAL A 6 4.38 -0.34 25.47
N VAL A 7 3.32 -0.99 25.93
CA VAL A 7 2.24 -1.50 25.09
C VAL A 7 1.44 -0.40 24.39
N HIS A 8 1.46 0.83 24.89
CA HIS A 8 0.85 2.00 24.23
C HIS A 8 1.81 2.70 23.26
N VAL A 9 3.08 2.31 23.21
CA VAL A 9 4.13 2.97 22.41
C VAL A 9 4.64 2.05 21.29
N LEU A 10 4.16 0.81 21.20
CA LEU A 10 4.49 -0.15 20.14
C LEU A 10 3.36 -0.24 19.12
N HIS A 11 3.31 0.75 18.23
CA HIS A 11 2.59 0.61 16.97
C HIS A 11 3.53 0.08 15.88
N ALA A 12 3.04 -0.83 15.04
CA ALA A 12 3.80 -1.38 13.92
C ALA A 12 4.37 -0.30 12.97
N ALA A 13 3.74 0.87 12.94
CA ALA A 13 4.24 2.04 12.21
C ALA A 13 5.55 2.59 12.79
N GLN A 14 5.68 2.67 14.12
CA GLN A 14 6.85 3.23 14.80
C GLN A 14 8.08 2.32 14.71
N LEU A 15 7.89 1.01 14.47
CA LEU A 15 8.98 0.08 14.24
C LEU A 15 9.71 0.33 12.90
N ARG A 16 9.02 0.89 11.91
CA ARG A 16 9.58 1.18 10.58
C ARG A 16 10.45 2.43 10.58
N ASP A 17 10.28 3.32 11.55
CA ASP A 17 11.14 4.49 11.73
C ASP A 17 12.45 4.16 12.48
N LEU A 18 12.52 2.98 13.12
CA LEU A 18 13.66 2.56 13.94
C LEU A 18 14.64 1.67 13.17
N ALA A 19 14.20 0.95 12.13
CA ALA A 19 15.05 0.11 11.29
C ALA A 19 14.92 0.49 9.82
N ASP A 20 16.05 0.47 9.10
CA ASP A 20 16.05 0.54 7.64
C ASP A 20 15.25 -0.62 7.01
N GLY A 21 14.83 -0.42 5.75
CA GLY A 21 14.03 -1.41 5.01
C GLY A 21 14.61 -2.83 5.03
N PRO A 22 15.89 -3.04 4.67
CA PRO A 22 16.51 -4.36 4.70
C PRO A 22 16.55 -5.01 6.09
N THR A 23 16.79 -4.25 7.15
CA THR A 23 16.79 -4.75 8.53
C THR A 23 15.40 -5.13 9.00
N PHE A 24 14.40 -4.33 8.61
CA PHE A 24 13.00 -4.61 8.88
C PHE A 24 12.54 -5.90 8.19
N SER A 25 12.79 -6.05 6.89
CA SER A 25 12.41 -7.26 6.12
C SER A 25 13.05 -8.53 6.68
N ARG A 26 14.34 -8.45 7.09
CA ARG A 26 15.01 -9.56 7.77
C ARG A 26 14.37 -9.88 9.12
N GLY A 27 13.92 -8.87 9.86
CA GLY A 27 13.20 -9.05 11.12
C GLY A 27 11.84 -9.69 10.95
N GLU A 28 11.06 -9.26 9.95
CA GLU A 28 9.78 -9.88 9.56
C GLU A 28 9.96 -11.36 9.22
N ARG A 29 11.04 -11.70 8.50
CA ARG A 29 11.37 -13.10 8.21
C ARG A 29 11.63 -13.91 9.48
N TYR A 30 12.41 -13.38 10.42
CA TYR A 30 12.71 -14.08 11.69
C TYR A 30 11.46 -14.30 12.54
N PHE A 31 10.54 -13.34 12.55
CA PHE A 31 9.24 -13.46 13.17
C PHE A 31 8.38 -14.55 12.50
N ARG A 32 8.21 -14.49 11.17
CA ARG A 32 7.43 -15.49 10.40
C ARG A 32 7.95 -16.91 10.54
N GLU A 33 9.27 -17.07 10.64
CA GLU A 33 9.92 -18.36 10.85
C GLU A 33 9.85 -18.85 12.32
N GLY A 34 9.13 -18.15 13.21
CA GLY A 34 8.94 -18.56 14.61
C GLY A 34 10.25 -18.58 15.41
N ARG A 35 11.23 -17.74 15.05
CA ARG A 35 12.56 -17.74 15.68
C ARG A 35 12.60 -17.03 17.03
N VAL A 36 11.51 -16.40 17.45
CA VAL A 36 11.38 -15.74 18.75
C VAL A 36 10.88 -16.77 19.77
N SER A 37 11.62 -16.93 20.87
CA SER A 37 11.27 -17.80 21.98
C SER A 37 11.35 -17.03 23.30
N ALA A 38 10.80 -17.63 24.37
CA ALA A 38 10.83 -17.08 25.72
C ALA A 38 10.35 -15.63 25.83
N LEU A 39 9.31 -15.26 25.05
CA LEU A 39 8.72 -13.94 25.12
C LEU A 39 8.07 -13.76 26.49
N ALA A 40 8.61 -12.85 27.30
CA ALA A 40 8.14 -12.58 28.65
C ALA A 40 7.98 -11.07 28.86
N ARG A 41 6.99 -10.70 29.66
CA ARG A 41 6.72 -9.33 30.05
C ARG A 41 7.03 -9.16 31.52
N ASP A 42 7.90 -8.21 31.82
CA ASP A 42 8.26 -7.82 33.18
C ASP A 42 7.98 -6.32 33.36
N GLY A 43 6.78 -6.02 33.87
CA GLY A 43 6.29 -4.65 34.05
C GLY A 43 6.32 -3.83 32.76
N LYS A 44 7.33 -2.96 32.65
CA LYS A 44 7.57 -2.06 31.51
C LYS A 44 8.65 -2.54 30.54
N THR A 45 9.16 -3.77 30.69
CA THR A 45 10.18 -4.34 29.79
C THR A 45 9.66 -5.63 29.18
N ILE A 46 9.81 -5.75 27.87
CA ILE A 46 9.58 -6.98 27.12
C ILE A 46 10.94 -7.64 26.91
N ARG A 47 11.03 -8.93 27.21
CA ARG A 47 12.20 -9.77 26.97
C ARG A 47 11.83 -10.86 25.98
N GLY A 48 12.73 -11.19 25.08
CA GLY A 48 12.62 -12.34 24.21
C GLY A 48 13.98 -12.81 23.75
N THR A 49 14.09 -14.09 23.43
CA THR A 49 15.31 -14.67 22.87
C THR A 49 15.07 -14.98 21.40
N VAL A 50 16.00 -14.60 20.52
CA VAL A 50 15.86 -14.80 19.07
C VAL A 50 16.94 -15.73 18.56
N LYS A 51 16.53 -16.81 17.89
CA LYS A 51 17.44 -17.79 17.29
C LYS A 51 18.06 -17.24 16.00
N GLY A 52 19.37 -17.00 16.01
CA GLY A 52 20.17 -16.60 14.85
C GLY A 52 21.34 -17.56 14.62
N ALA A 53 22.53 -17.00 14.31
CA ALA A 53 23.78 -17.76 14.35
C ALA A 53 24.06 -18.30 15.76
N THR A 54 23.71 -17.50 16.76
CA THR A 54 23.58 -17.88 18.17
C THR A 54 22.21 -17.43 18.68
N ALA A 55 21.87 -17.77 19.93
CA ALA A 55 20.72 -17.16 20.60
C ALA A 55 21.09 -15.73 21.03
N TYR A 56 20.21 -14.78 20.74
CA TYR A 56 20.38 -13.39 21.14
C TYR A 56 19.26 -12.95 22.07
N ASP A 57 19.61 -12.30 23.17
CA ASP A 57 18.66 -11.75 24.11
C ASP A 57 18.28 -10.33 23.68
N VAL A 58 16.98 -10.07 23.65
CA VAL A 58 16.38 -8.82 23.23
C VAL A 58 15.56 -8.25 24.36
N ARG A 59 15.69 -6.95 24.59
CA ARG A 59 14.90 -6.19 25.54
C ARG A 59 14.31 -4.97 24.85
N LEU A 60 13.02 -4.73 25.04
CA LEU A 60 12.31 -3.54 24.58
C LEU A 60 11.63 -2.88 25.78
N TRP A 61 11.80 -1.57 25.96
CA TRP A 61 11.15 -0.82 27.03
C TRP A 61 10.74 0.57 26.57
N GLY A 62 9.98 1.28 27.41
CA GLY A 62 9.38 2.56 27.08
C GLY A 62 10.13 3.64 27.80
N ALA A 63 10.63 4.63 27.06
CA ALA A 63 11.40 5.75 27.60
C ALA A 63 10.90 7.05 26.96
N GLY A 64 10.29 7.94 27.76
CA GLY A 64 9.90 9.28 27.30
C GLY A 64 8.95 9.32 26.10
N GLY A 65 8.01 8.37 25.99
CA GLY A 65 7.09 8.27 24.85
C GLY A 65 7.71 7.67 23.57
N ARG A 66 8.93 7.13 23.66
CA ARG A 66 9.61 6.37 22.60
C ARG A 66 9.92 4.95 23.07
N ILE A 67 10.19 4.07 22.12
CA ILE A 67 10.71 2.73 22.39
C ILE A 67 12.22 2.82 22.54
N ALA A 68 12.74 2.29 23.64
CA ALA A 68 14.14 2.00 23.82
C ALA A 68 14.36 0.48 23.73
N TYR A 69 15.58 0.08 23.39
CA TYR A 69 15.89 -1.29 23.02
C TYR A 69 17.32 -1.67 23.38
N ALA A 70 17.55 -2.96 23.55
CA ALA A 70 18.86 -3.57 23.67
C ALA A 70 18.82 -4.97 23.09
N CYS A 71 19.86 -5.36 22.35
CA CYS A 71 20.01 -6.72 21.85
C CYS A 71 21.47 -7.15 21.97
N SER A 72 21.73 -8.38 22.41
CA SER A 72 23.10 -8.94 22.54
C SER A 72 23.76 -9.32 21.21
N CYS A 73 23.26 -8.83 20.07
CA CYS A 73 23.88 -9.05 18.77
C CYS A 73 24.80 -7.86 18.40
N PRO A 74 25.77 -8.02 17.48
CA PRO A 74 26.74 -6.95 17.16
C PRO A 74 26.08 -5.60 16.84
N VAL A 75 25.04 -5.62 16.00
CA VAL A 75 24.27 -4.41 15.64
C VAL A 75 23.59 -3.76 16.85
N GLY A 76 23.09 -4.58 17.78
CA GLY A 76 22.43 -4.10 18.99
C GLY A 76 23.43 -3.54 20.02
N GLU A 77 24.61 -4.12 20.11
CA GLU A 77 25.72 -3.63 20.95
C GLU A 77 26.28 -2.29 20.43
N GLU A 78 26.27 -2.09 19.12
CA GLU A 78 26.57 -0.81 18.46
C GLU A 78 25.42 0.23 18.58
N GLY A 79 24.30 -0.14 19.23
CA GLY A 79 23.16 0.76 19.46
C GLY A 79 22.12 0.81 18.34
N GLY A 80 22.22 -0.05 17.33
CA GLY A 80 21.27 -0.14 16.21
C GLY A 80 20.02 -0.97 16.52
N PHE A 81 18.88 -0.58 15.95
CA PHE A 81 17.64 -1.37 16.03
C PHE A 81 17.71 -2.55 15.05
N CYS A 82 18.21 -3.68 15.55
CA CYS A 82 18.49 -4.83 14.70
C CYS A 82 17.24 -5.63 14.31
N LYS A 83 17.40 -6.56 13.35
CA LYS A 83 16.37 -7.53 12.94
C LYS A 83 15.77 -8.34 14.11
N HIS A 84 16.54 -8.60 15.17
CA HIS A 84 16.03 -9.34 16.34
C HIS A 84 15.07 -8.48 17.17
N CYS A 85 15.36 -7.18 17.32
CA CYS A 85 14.45 -6.22 17.94
C CYS A 85 13.13 -6.13 17.17
N VAL A 86 13.20 -6.07 15.83
CA VAL A 86 12.03 -6.11 14.96
C VAL A 86 11.22 -7.39 15.19
N ALA A 87 11.86 -8.57 15.18
CA ALA A 87 11.17 -9.85 15.34
C ALA A 87 10.41 -9.95 16.68
N VAL A 88 11.04 -9.55 17.79
CA VAL A 88 10.40 -9.53 19.12
C VAL A 88 9.24 -8.55 19.18
N ALA A 89 9.40 -7.36 18.58
CA ALA A 89 8.35 -6.36 18.55
C ALA A 89 7.13 -6.82 17.75
N LEU A 90 7.33 -7.50 16.63
CA LEU A 90 6.26 -8.09 15.83
C LEU A 90 5.55 -9.22 16.58
N GLN A 91 6.29 -10.11 17.24
CA GLN A 91 5.71 -11.19 18.05
C GLN A 91 4.84 -10.65 19.17
N LEU A 92 5.24 -9.54 19.81
CA LEU A 92 4.44 -8.88 20.84
C LEU A 92 3.15 -8.28 20.26
N ILE A 93 3.22 -7.66 19.08
CA ILE A 93 2.05 -7.09 18.40
C ILE A 93 1.05 -8.20 18.03
N GLU A 94 1.54 -9.33 17.52
CA GLU A 94 0.71 -10.50 17.23
C GLU A 94 0.07 -11.07 18.51
N ALA A 95 0.87 -11.30 19.55
CA ALA A 95 0.37 -11.82 20.82
C ALA A 95 -0.70 -10.91 21.45
N ARG A 96 -0.57 -9.59 21.31
CA ARG A 96 -1.60 -8.63 21.73
C ARG A 96 -2.89 -8.77 20.93
N ASN A 97 -2.76 -8.88 19.60
CA ASN A 97 -3.93 -8.98 18.72
C ASN A 97 -4.63 -10.35 18.84
N ALA A 98 -3.96 -11.35 19.42
CA ALA A 98 -4.46 -12.71 19.61
C ALA A 98 -5.15 -12.96 20.96
N GLN A 99 -5.14 -12.01 21.90
CA GLN A 99 -5.93 -12.12 23.13
C GLN A 99 -7.31 -11.49 22.91
N PRO A 100 -8.40 -12.26 22.92
CA PRO A 100 -9.74 -11.71 23.12
C PRO A 100 -9.82 -11.12 24.53
N ASP A 101 -10.54 -10.01 24.66
CA ASP A 101 -10.86 -9.40 25.95
C ASP A 101 -11.76 -10.35 26.76
N ASP A 102 -11.18 -11.18 27.63
CA ASP A 102 -11.95 -12.02 28.56
C ASP A 102 -11.65 -11.64 30.02
N GLU A 103 -12.73 -11.21 30.68
CA GLU A 103 -13.11 -11.47 32.08
C GLU A 103 -12.45 -10.66 33.22
N GLU A 104 -13.22 -9.70 33.75
CA GLU A 104 -13.32 -9.51 35.21
C GLU A 104 -14.74 -9.91 35.67
N GLU A 105 -14.86 -11.06 36.34
CA GLU A 105 -15.99 -11.43 37.18
C GLU A 105 -15.82 -10.83 38.60
N GLY A 106 -16.88 -10.16 39.08
CA GLY A 106 -17.42 -10.37 40.43
C GLY A 106 -17.05 -9.40 41.56
N GLY A 107 -18.06 -8.69 42.09
CA GLY A 107 -18.05 -8.16 43.47
C GLY A 107 -18.94 -6.93 43.71
N GLU A 108 -20.12 -7.13 44.30
CA GLU A 108 -21.14 -6.14 44.66
C GLU A 108 -20.72 -5.22 45.82
N GLU A 109 -21.03 -3.92 45.74
CA GLU A 109 -21.49 -3.09 46.87
C GLU A 109 -22.27 -1.88 46.30
N GLN A 110 -23.58 -1.83 46.57
CA GLN A 110 -24.48 -0.75 46.14
C GLN A 110 -24.39 0.38 47.16
N ASP A 111 -23.77 1.50 46.78
CA ASP A 111 -24.07 2.80 47.35
C ASP A 111 -24.67 3.69 46.26
N GLU A 112 -25.90 4.11 46.55
CA GLU A 112 -26.78 4.97 45.78
C GLU A 112 -26.14 6.35 45.56
N VAL A 113 -25.83 6.71 44.30
CA VAL A 113 -25.50 8.09 43.92
C VAL A 113 -26.12 8.42 42.56
N ASP A 114 -26.92 9.49 42.54
CA ASP A 114 -27.76 10.00 41.47
C ASP A 114 -27.16 9.91 40.05
N GLU A 115 -27.98 9.35 39.15
CA GLU A 115 -27.80 9.29 37.71
C GLU A 115 -27.78 10.71 37.11
N PRO A 116 -26.70 11.19 36.47
CA PRO A 116 -26.80 12.37 35.64
C PRO A 116 -27.51 11.99 34.33
N GLU A 117 -28.72 12.52 34.12
CA GLU A 117 -29.46 12.41 32.86
C GLU A 117 -28.54 12.67 31.65
N VAL A 118 -28.30 11.64 30.85
CA VAL A 118 -27.70 11.78 29.52
C VAL A 118 -28.80 12.25 28.57
N PRO A 119 -28.74 13.46 28.00
CA PRO A 119 -29.75 13.90 27.06
C PRO A 119 -29.67 13.05 25.79
N PRO A 120 -30.82 12.76 25.13
CA PRO A 120 -30.85 11.88 23.98
C PRO A 120 -30.02 12.47 22.84
N THR A 121 -28.92 11.80 22.48
CA THR A 121 -28.13 12.17 21.32
C THR A 121 -28.85 11.69 20.06
N LYS A 122 -29.15 12.64 19.18
CA LYS A 122 -29.77 12.37 17.87
C LYS A 122 -28.83 11.55 16.99
N PRO A 123 -29.36 10.67 16.12
CA PRO A 123 -28.54 9.85 15.23
C PRO A 123 -27.71 10.75 14.31
N LEU A 124 -26.41 10.49 14.22
CA LEU A 124 -25.46 11.05 13.24
C LEU A 124 -25.81 10.53 11.83
N SER A 125 -26.95 10.93 11.31
CA SER A 125 -27.47 10.56 9.98
C SER A 125 -27.49 11.72 9.00
N LYS A 126 -27.02 12.92 9.37
CA LYS A 126 -27.02 14.10 8.49
C LYS A 126 -25.80 15.00 8.72
N ALA A 127 -24.61 14.54 8.37
CA ALA A 127 -23.42 15.41 8.35
C ALA A 127 -22.46 15.21 7.16
N TRP A 128 -22.72 14.25 6.27
CA TRP A 128 -21.90 14.09 5.05
C TRP A 128 -22.60 14.50 3.74
N GLY A 129 -23.80 15.06 3.84
CA GLY A 129 -24.66 15.40 2.69
C GLY A 129 -24.92 16.88 2.44
N ALA A 130 -24.25 17.80 3.14
CA ALA A 130 -24.45 19.23 2.95
C ALA A 130 -23.31 19.85 2.15
N ARG A 131 -23.63 20.34 0.95
CA ARG A 131 -22.79 21.24 0.17
C ARG A 131 -22.74 22.60 0.91
N PRO A 132 -21.57 23.19 1.18
CA PRO A 132 -21.47 24.37 2.06
C PRO A 132 -22.15 25.60 1.46
N PRO A 133 -22.67 26.53 2.30
CA PRO A 133 -23.44 27.68 1.84
C PRO A 133 -22.58 28.71 1.10
N SER A 134 -23.24 29.37 0.15
CA SER A 134 -22.71 30.46 -0.67
C SER A 134 -22.41 31.73 0.14
N SER A 135 -21.28 32.36 -0.22
CA SER A 135 -20.90 33.77 -0.04
C SER A 135 -20.45 34.28 1.35
N THR A 136 -19.14 34.33 1.54
CA THR A 136 -18.40 35.61 1.64
C THR A 136 -17.25 35.55 0.62
N LYS A 137 -16.91 36.68 -0.01
CA LYS A 137 -15.96 36.80 -1.14
C LYS A 137 -14.54 36.33 -0.76
N ALA A 138 -14.33 35.03 -0.72
CA ALA A 138 -13.03 34.43 -0.91
C ALA A 138 -12.81 34.32 -2.42
N ALA A 139 -11.62 34.70 -2.90
CA ALA A 139 -11.23 34.50 -4.28
C ALA A 139 -11.56 33.05 -4.68
N LYS A 140 -12.23 32.90 -5.83
CA LYS A 140 -12.62 31.60 -6.40
C LYS A 140 -11.38 30.71 -6.33
N PRO A 141 -11.38 29.58 -5.58
CA PRO A 141 -10.28 28.63 -5.69
C PRO A 141 -10.19 28.27 -7.16
N GLU A 142 -9.01 28.49 -7.73
CA GLU A 142 -8.78 28.20 -9.15
C GLU A 142 -9.20 26.75 -9.41
N PRO A 143 -9.87 26.46 -10.53
CA PRO A 143 -10.06 25.08 -10.92
C PRO A 143 -8.68 24.42 -10.90
N ARG A 144 -8.52 23.31 -10.15
CA ARG A 144 -7.36 22.44 -10.37
C ARG A 144 -7.32 22.19 -11.88
N PRO A 145 -6.15 22.30 -12.53
CA PRO A 145 -6.06 22.07 -13.96
C PRO A 145 -6.71 20.72 -14.22
N GLU A 146 -7.75 20.75 -15.05
CA GLU A 146 -8.27 19.54 -15.67
C GLU A 146 -7.03 18.88 -16.29
N ILE A 147 -6.68 17.66 -15.86
CA ILE A 147 -5.61 16.91 -16.51
C ILE A 147 -6.09 16.75 -17.94
N ALA A 148 -5.57 17.58 -18.83
CA ALA A 148 -6.09 17.75 -20.16
C ALA A 148 -6.13 16.38 -20.82
N ARG A 149 -7.28 15.98 -21.35
CA ARG A 149 -7.30 14.89 -22.33
C ARG A 149 -6.33 15.31 -23.44
N PRO A 150 -5.32 14.49 -23.80
CA PRO A 150 -4.48 14.82 -24.94
C PRO A 150 -5.38 15.07 -26.16
N ALA A 151 -4.99 16.05 -26.96
CA ALA A 151 -5.70 16.42 -28.18
C ALA A 151 -6.01 15.18 -29.03
N ALA A 152 -7.14 15.21 -29.75
CA ALA A 152 -7.53 14.14 -30.65
C ALA A 152 -6.34 13.78 -31.57
N ARG A 153 -5.84 12.54 -31.42
CA ARG A 153 -4.70 12.04 -32.17
C ARG A 153 -5.11 11.79 -33.63
N SER A 154 -4.13 11.94 -34.52
CA SER A 154 -4.27 11.77 -35.96
C SER A 154 -4.80 10.37 -36.28
N SER A 155 -5.74 10.26 -37.21
CA SER A 155 -6.32 9.00 -37.65
C SER A 155 -5.39 8.30 -38.64
N THR A 156 -4.39 7.58 -38.14
CA THR A 156 -3.63 6.62 -38.95
C THR A 156 -4.32 5.25 -38.82
N PRO A 157 -4.60 4.52 -39.92
CA PRO A 157 -5.28 3.23 -39.82
C PRO A 157 -4.43 2.23 -39.03
N PRO A 158 -5.04 1.40 -38.16
CA PRO A 158 -4.31 0.48 -37.32
C PRO A 158 -3.55 -0.56 -38.14
N ALA A 159 -2.26 -0.74 -37.83
CA ALA A 159 -1.49 -1.85 -38.35
C ALA A 159 -2.12 -3.17 -37.86
N SER A 160 -2.22 -4.16 -38.74
CA SER A 160 -2.91 -5.45 -38.50
C SER A 160 -2.17 -6.41 -37.55
N GLY A 161 -1.47 -5.89 -36.54
CA GLY A 161 -0.78 -6.66 -35.51
C GLY A 161 -1.62 -6.86 -34.25
N GLY A 162 -1.30 -7.91 -33.48
CA GLY A 162 -1.80 -8.07 -32.10
C GLY A 162 -1.25 -7.00 -31.15
N ALA A 163 -1.39 -7.20 -29.84
CA ALA A 163 -0.89 -6.21 -28.88
C ALA A 163 0.64 -6.17 -28.86
N VAL A 164 1.19 -4.97 -28.60
CA VAL A 164 2.63 -4.73 -28.47
C VAL A 164 2.94 -4.30 -27.04
N GLU A 165 3.88 -4.99 -26.40
CA GLU A 165 4.39 -4.66 -25.07
C GLU A 165 5.53 -3.63 -25.18
N HIS A 166 5.43 -2.54 -24.42
CA HIS A 166 6.45 -1.52 -24.24
C HIS A 166 6.86 -1.49 -22.77
N VAL A 167 8.14 -1.77 -22.51
CA VAL A 167 8.68 -1.96 -21.16
C VAL A 167 9.49 -0.75 -20.72
N ALA A 168 9.32 -0.32 -19.47
CA ALA A 168 10.12 0.75 -18.88
C ALA A 168 11.63 0.42 -18.86
N PRO A 169 12.52 1.41 -18.96
CA PRO A 169 12.28 2.83 -19.25
C PRO A 169 12.44 3.16 -20.76
N ALA A 170 12.20 2.21 -21.67
CA ALA A 170 12.35 2.46 -23.10
C ALA A 170 11.35 3.54 -23.57
N PRO A 171 11.67 4.35 -24.61
CA PRO A 171 10.80 5.44 -25.05
C PRO A 171 9.34 5.01 -25.26
N LEU A 172 8.40 5.80 -24.75
CA LEU A 172 6.97 5.54 -24.91
C LEU A 172 6.57 5.61 -26.39
N PRO A 173 5.72 4.68 -26.87
CA PRO A 173 5.35 4.65 -28.27
C PRO A 173 4.51 5.86 -28.68
N GLU A 174 4.67 6.30 -29.92
CA GLU A 174 3.62 7.03 -30.61
C GLU A 174 2.61 6.01 -31.13
N HIS A 175 1.45 5.96 -30.48
CA HIS A 175 0.40 4.97 -30.76
C HIS A 175 -0.97 5.66 -30.84
N ASP A 176 -1.69 5.41 -31.93
CA ASP A 176 -3.03 5.99 -32.17
C ASP A 176 -4.15 5.11 -31.62
N GLY A 177 -3.88 3.81 -31.44
CA GLY A 177 -4.79 2.83 -30.88
C GLY A 177 -4.97 2.94 -29.35
N PRO A 178 -5.77 2.05 -28.74
CA PRO A 178 -5.91 1.98 -27.30
C PRO A 178 -4.58 1.70 -26.59
N GLN A 179 -4.38 2.35 -25.45
CA GLN A 179 -3.22 2.15 -24.58
C GLN A 179 -3.66 1.69 -23.18
N VAL A 180 -3.03 0.63 -22.65
CA VAL A 180 -3.23 0.18 -21.27
C VAL A 180 -1.93 0.25 -20.48
N PHE A 181 -1.99 0.80 -19.26
CA PHE A 181 -0.89 0.74 -18.29
C PHE A 181 -1.12 -0.35 -17.24
N LEU A 182 -0.08 -1.12 -16.92
CA LEU A 182 -0.11 -2.21 -15.93
C LEU A 182 0.46 -1.74 -14.57
N ALA A 183 -0.29 -0.90 -13.86
CA ALA A 183 0.05 -0.44 -12.52
C ALA A 183 -0.11 -1.56 -11.48
N GLY A 184 0.65 -1.53 -10.40
CA GLY A 184 0.45 -2.47 -9.30
C GLY A 184 1.71 -3.02 -8.68
N SER A 185 1.51 -4.09 -7.93
CA SER A 185 2.56 -4.82 -7.24
C SER A 185 3.71 -5.21 -8.18
N ILE A 186 4.89 -4.65 -7.88
CA ILE A 186 6.21 -5.04 -8.36
C ILE A 186 7.07 -5.12 -7.11
N ASP A 187 7.43 -6.32 -6.68
CA ASP A 187 7.98 -6.52 -5.34
C ASP A 187 9.27 -7.35 -5.39
N GLN A 188 10.16 -7.02 -6.32
CA GLN A 188 11.51 -7.62 -6.47
C GLN A 188 11.55 -9.17 -6.35
N GLY A 189 10.49 -9.85 -6.80
CA GLY A 189 10.35 -11.32 -6.75
C GLY A 189 9.39 -11.89 -5.68
N GLU A 190 8.95 -11.10 -4.71
CA GLU A 190 7.95 -11.53 -3.69
C GLU A 190 6.51 -11.50 -4.24
N ALA A 191 6.24 -10.59 -5.18
CA ALA A 191 4.99 -10.54 -5.93
C ALA A 191 5.12 -11.35 -7.21
N GLU A 192 4.10 -12.18 -7.46
CA GLU A 192 3.93 -12.88 -8.73
C GLU A 192 4.08 -11.92 -9.93
N ASP A 193 4.63 -12.43 -11.02
CA ASP A 193 4.71 -11.70 -12.28
C ASP A 193 3.38 -11.74 -13.02
N TRP A 194 2.40 -11.06 -12.43
CA TRP A 194 1.07 -10.91 -13.00
C TRP A 194 1.09 -10.07 -14.29
N GLN A 195 2.08 -9.20 -14.46
CA GLN A 195 2.25 -8.41 -15.68
C GLN A 195 2.48 -9.31 -16.88
N ARG A 196 3.32 -10.34 -16.75
CA ARG A 196 3.53 -11.35 -17.79
C ARG A 196 2.23 -12.07 -18.19
N GLU A 197 1.42 -12.44 -17.20
CA GLU A 197 0.12 -13.09 -17.47
C GLU A 197 -0.88 -12.12 -18.13
N ALA A 198 -0.93 -10.86 -17.69
CA ALA A 198 -1.74 -9.82 -18.31
C ALA A 198 -1.34 -9.57 -19.77
N VAL A 199 -0.04 -9.46 -20.06
CA VAL A 199 0.47 -9.29 -21.43
C VAL A 199 0.04 -10.46 -22.32
N ALA A 200 0.22 -11.69 -21.86
CA ALA A 200 -0.19 -12.87 -22.60
C ALA A 200 -1.71 -12.90 -22.84
N ALA A 201 -2.51 -12.54 -21.83
CA ALA A 201 -3.96 -12.51 -21.89
C ALA A 201 -4.53 -11.35 -22.72
N LEU A 202 -3.70 -10.41 -23.18
CA LEU A 202 -4.11 -9.27 -24.02
C LEU A 202 -3.48 -9.31 -25.41
N ALA A 203 -2.60 -10.28 -25.69
CA ALA A 203 -1.81 -10.38 -26.91
C ALA A 203 -2.66 -10.43 -28.19
N ASP A 204 -3.88 -10.96 -28.11
CA ASP A 204 -4.81 -11.10 -29.23
C ASP A 204 -5.61 -9.82 -29.55
N ILE A 205 -5.51 -8.76 -28.73
CA ILE A 205 -6.20 -7.51 -28.99
C ILE A 205 -5.43 -6.73 -30.06
N PRO A 206 -6.02 -6.47 -31.24
CA PRO A 206 -5.31 -5.78 -32.30
C PRO A 206 -5.12 -4.31 -31.95
N ASP A 207 -3.97 -3.77 -32.38
CA ASP A 207 -3.65 -2.34 -32.23
C ASP A 207 -3.65 -1.85 -30.76
N LEU A 208 -3.30 -2.73 -29.82
CA LEU A 208 -3.16 -2.39 -28.41
C LEU A 208 -1.69 -2.15 -28.05
N ALA A 209 -1.38 -1.01 -27.45
CA ALA A 209 -0.10 -0.82 -26.77
C ALA A 209 -0.25 -1.10 -25.27
N ILE A 210 0.55 -2.03 -24.75
CA ILE A 210 0.64 -2.40 -23.34
C ILE A 210 1.87 -1.74 -22.75
N LEU A 211 1.67 -0.81 -21.82
CA LEU A 211 2.73 -0.09 -21.12
C LEU A 211 3.03 -0.85 -19.81
N ASN A 212 4.15 -1.56 -19.78
CA ASN A 212 4.56 -2.42 -18.68
C ASN A 212 5.71 -1.78 -17.86
N PRO A 213 5.45 -1.34 -16.62
CA PRO A 213 6.50 -0.76 -15.76
C PRO A 213 7.52 -1.78 -15.25
N ARG A 214 7.20 -3.08 -15.26
CA ARG A 214 8.08 -4.13 -14.74
C ARG A 214 9.21 -4.42 -15.72
N ARG A 215 10.43 -4.00 -15.37
CA ARG A 215 11.65 -4.33 -16.12
C ARG A 215 11.90 -5.84 -16.14
N ARG A 216 12.45 -6.36 -17.25
CA ARG A 216 12.90 -7.76 -17.35
C ARG A 216 14.12 -8.04 -16.48
N GLU A 217 14.99 -7.06 -16.36
CA GLU A 217 16.19 -7.07 -15.53
C GLU A 217 16.17 -5.82 -14.65
N TRP A 218 16.39 -6.00 -13.35
CA TRP A 218 16.47 -4.90 -12.39
C TRP A 218 17.89 -4.82 -11.85
N ASP A 219 18.51 -3.65 -11.98
CA ASP A 219 19.77 -3.39 -11.33
C ASP A 219 19.51 -3.06 -9.85
N GLY A 220 19.91 -3.97 -8.97
CA GLY A 220 19.76 -3.82 -7.52
C GLY A 220 20.58 -2.67 -6.90
N THR A 221 21.40 -1.99 -7.70
CA THR A 221 22.19 -0.83 -7.28
C THR A 221 21.47 0.51 -7.44
N VAL A 222 20.33 0.55 -8.15
CA VAL A 222 19.54 1.78 -8.32
C VAL A 222 19.03 2.24 -6.96
N GLU A 223 19.40 3.47 -6.58
CA GLU A 223 18.94 4.09 -5.35
C GLU A 223 17.62 4.83 -5.58
N GLY A 224 16.69 4.75 -4.62
CA GLY A 224 15.41 5.48 -4.66
C GLY A 224 15.57 6.97 -4.39
N ARG A 225 16.39 7.68 -5.17
CA ARG A 225 16.77 9.09 -5.00
C ARG A 225 16.61 9.87 -6.29
N VAL A 226 16.20 11.13 -6.18
CA VAL A 226 15.98 12.00 -7.35
C VAL A 226 17.27 12.36 -8.09
N GLU A 227 18.42 12.14 -7.47
CA GLU A 227 19.73 12.33 -8.09
C GLU A 227 20.19 11.13 -8.93
N ASP A 228 19.55 9.97 -8.77
CA ASP A 228 19.85 8.77 -9.56
C ASP A 228 19.09 8.82 -10.90
N PRO A 229 19.80 8.94 -12.04
CA PRO A 229 19.16 9.08 -13.34
C PRO A 229 18.34 7.85 -13.76
N ASP A 230 18.71 6.65 -13.32
CA ASP A 230 17.99 5.41 -13.67
C ASP A 230 16.69 5.27 -12.88
N PHE A 231 16.70 5.75 -11.62
CA PHE A 231 15.49 5.90 -10.82
C PHE A 231 14.56 6.97 -11.41
N VAL A 232 15.09 8.16 -11.72
CA VAL A 232 14.31 9.24 -12.33
C VAL A 232 13.69 8.79 -13.65
N ALA A 233 14.46 8.14 -14.52
CA ALA A 233 13.95 7.62 -15.79
C ALA A 233 12.83 6.59 -15.60
N GLN A 234 12.90 5.73 -14.57
CA GLN A 234 11.79 4.83 -14.24
C GLN A 234 10.52 5.60 -13.85
N VAL A 235 10.65 6.51 -12.88
CA VAL A 235 9.51 7.18 -12.27
C VAL A 235 8.84 8.14 -13.25
N GLU A 236 9.62 8.92 -14.00
CA GLU A 236 9.10 9.78 -15.08
C GLU A 236 8.37 8.96 -16.15
N TRP A 237 8.94 7.82 -16.55
CA TRP A 237 8.29 6.93 -17.52
C TRP A 237 6.95 6.41 -17.00
N GLU A 238 6.88 5.95 -15.75
CA GLU A 238 5.64 5.44 -15.14
C GLU A 238 4.55 6.52 -15.08
N LEU A 239 4.93 7.73 -14.65
CA LEU A 239 4.02 8.88 -14.59
C LEU A 239 3.49 9.26 -15.98
N GLU A 240 4.36 9.44 -16.97
CA GLU A 240 3.94 9.79 -18.34
C GLU A 240 3.09 8.67 -18.96
N ALA A 241 3.44 7.41 -18.72
CA ALA A 241 2.73 6.26 -19.24
C ALA A 241 1.29 6.17 -18.68
N MET A 242 1.10 6.39 -17.37
CA MET A 242 -0.24 6.45 -16.77
C MET A 242 -1.06 7.64 -17.29
N GLU A 243 -0.43 8.79 -17.51
CA GLU A 243 -1.08 9.97 -18.11
C GLU A 243 -1.53 9.71 -19.55
N ARG A 244 -0.70 9.03 -20.35
CA ARG A 244 -1.00 8.68 -21.75
C ARG A 244 -2.04 7.57 -21.90
N ALA A 245 -2.08 6.61 -20.98
CA ALA A 245 -2.96 5.45 -21.09
C ALA A 245 -4.45 5.81 -21.15
N ASP A 246 -5.23 5.02 -21.90
CA ASP A 246 -6.69 5.09 -21.92
C ASP A 246 -7.31 4.34 -20.73
N VAL A 247 -6.65 3.25 -20.33
CA VAL A 247 -7.05 2.40 -19.22
C VAL A 247 -5.83 2.12 -18.35
N ILE A 248 -6.01 2.23 -17.04
CA ILE A 248 -4.98 1.85 -16.06
C ILE A 248 -5.51 0.61 -15.33
N ALA A 249 -4.90 -0.54 -15.58
CA ALA A 249 -5.15 -1.75 -14.82
C ALA A 249 -4.23 -1.74 -13.60
N MET A 250 -4.81 -1.75 -12.41
CA MET A 250 -4.08 -1.64 -11.15
C MET A 250 -4.28 -2.88 -10.28
N TYR A 251 -3.24 -3.68 -10.06
CA TYR A 251 -3.31 -4.90 -9.25
C TYR A 251 -2.56 -4.80 -7.93
N PHE A 252 -3.26 -5.05 -6.83
CA PHE A 252 -2.68 -5.17 -5.49
C PHE A 252 -2.57 -6.65 -5.11
N ALA A 253 -1.39 -7.26 -5.29
CA ALA A 253 -1.17 -8.65 -4.91
C ALA A 253 -1.34 -8.84 -3.39
N PRO A 254 -1.97 -9.93 -2.91
CA PRO A 254 -2.28 -10.13 -1.48
C PRO A 254 -1.07 -10.02 -0.55
N THR A 255 0.08 -10.51 -0.98
CA THR A 255 1.33 -10.53 -0.19
C THR A 255 2.16 -9.26 -0.33
N SER A 256 1.83 -8.38 -1.28
CA SER A 256 2.64 -7.20 -1.58
C SER A 256 2.30 -6.02 -0.69
N ARG A 257 3.29 -5.14 -0.49
CA ARG A 257 3.07 -3.83 0.14
C ARG A 257 2.57 -2.78 -0.85
N ALA A 258 3.06 -2.80 -2.09
CA ALA A 258 2.68 -1.89 -3.16
C ALA A 258 2.47 -0.40 -2.70
N PRO A 259 3.43 0.21 -1.96
CA PRO A 259 3.23 1.53 -1.38
C PRO A 259 3.12 2.62 -2.44
N ILE A 260 3.90 2.52 -3.52
CA ILE A 260 3.84 3.46 -4.65
C ILE A 260 2.51 3.32 -5.39
N THR A 261 2.00 2.10 -5.57
CA THR A 261 0.67 1.85 -6.15
C THR A 261 -0.46 2.54 -5.37
N LEU A 262 -0.35 2.68 -4.04
CA LEU A 262 -1.33 3.46 -3.27
C LEU A 262 -1.28 4.97 -3.60
N LEU A 263 -0.10 5.51 -3.89
CA LEU A 263 0.06 6.89 -4.37
C LEU A 263 -0.56 7.05 -5.76
N GLU A 264 -0.26 6.12 -6.68
CA GLU A 264 -0.81 6.10 -8.04
C GLU A 264 -2.33 5.99 -8.05
N LEU A 265 -2.90 5.16 -7.17
CA LEU A 265 -4.34 5.08 -6.95
C LEU A 265 -4.90 6.46 -6.60
N GLY A 266 -4.25 7.17 -5.68
CA GLY A 266 -4.63 8.53 -5.29
C GLY A 266 -4.56 9.54 -6.44
N LEU A 267 -3.49 9.47 -7.25
CA LEU A 267 -3.27 10.35 -8.41
C LEU A 267 -4.35 10.16 -9.48
N HIS A 268 -4.76 8.92 -9.74
CA HIS A 268 -5.67 8.59 -10.85
C HIS A 268 -7.11 8.26 -10.44
N ALA A 269 -7.46 8.26 -9.15
CA ALA A 269 -8.80 7.90 -8.65
C ALA A 269 -9.96 8.63 -9.36
N ALA A 270 -9.77 9.92 -9.66
CA ALA A 270 -10.77 10.76 -10.32
C ALA A 270 -10.65 10.79 -11.86
N SER A 271 -9.65 10.14 -12.45
CA SER A 271 -9.41 10.18 -13.91
C SER A 271 -10.47 9.44 -14.72
N GLY A 272 -11.22 8.55 -14.06
CA GLY A 272 -12.11 7.60 -14.68
C GLY A 272 -11.40 6.44 -15.39
N LYS A 273 -10.07 6.46 -15.57
CA LYS A 273 -9.29 5.47 -16.35
C LYS A 273 -9.02 4.15 -15.63
N LEU A 274 -9.12 4.13 -14.30
CA LEU A 274 -8.74 3.00 -13.47
C LEU A 274 -9.73 1.83 -13.55
N ILE A 275 -9.18 0.61 -13.57
CA ILE A 275 -9.79 -0.61 -13.08
C ILE A 275 -8.84 -1.19 -12.02
N VAL A 276 -9.33 -1.33 -10.80
CA VAL A 276 -8.52 -1.77 -9.65
C VAL A 276 -8.88 -3.21 -9.29
N CYS A 277 -7.89 -4.08 -9.14
CA CYS A 277 -8.07 -5.39 -8.56
C CYS A 277 -7.37 -5.43 -7.20
N CYS A 278 -8.15 -5.70 -6.16
CA CYS A 278 -7.64 -5.80 -4.79
C CYS A 278 -8.28 -7.01 -4.11
N PRO A 279 -7.67 -8.21 -4.28
CA PRO A 279 -8.13 -9.42 -3.63
C PRO A 279 -8.01 -9.35 -2.11
N ASP A 280 -8.69 -10.28 -1.45
CA ASP A 280 -8.53 -10.47 -0.01
C ASP A 280 -7.06 -10.81 0.33
N GLY A 281 -6.62 -10.36 1.50
CA GLY A 281 -5.24 -10.53 1.98
C GLY A 281 -4.36 -9.29 1.80
N TYR A 282 -4.65 -8.39 0.87
CA TYR A 282 -3.88 -7.14 0.76
C TYR A 282 -4.05 -6.27 2.02
N PHE A 283 -2.94 -5.91 2.68
CA PHE A 283 -2.95 -5.32 4.03
C PHE A 283 -3.67 -3.96 4.16
N ARG A 284 -3.88 -3.23 3.05
CA ARG A 284 -4.64 -1.97 3.01
C ARG A 284 -5.92 -2.07 2.21
N LYS A 285 -6.44 -3.28 1.98
CA LYS A 285 -7.67 -3.50 1.21
C LYS A 285 -8.80 -2.56 1.59
N GLY A 286 -9.11 -2.41 2.89
CA GLY A 286 -10.18 -1.50 3.32
C GLY A 286 -9.99 -0.03 2.91
N ASN A 287 -8.75 0.44 2.76
CA ASN A 287 -8.48 1.79 2.25
C ASN A 287 -8.71 1.86 0.74
N VAL A 288 -8.23 0.86 0.01
CA VAL A 288 -8.44 0.73 -1.45
C VAL A 288 -9.94 0.67 -1.76
N ASP A 289 -10.69 -0.17 -1.04
CA ASP A 289 -12.14 -0.33 -1.18
C ASP A 289 -12.86 1.01 -0.95
N LEU A 290 -12.50 1.74 0.10
CA LEU A 290 -13.13 3.02 0.42
C LEU A 290 -12.85 4.09 -0.66
N VAL A 291 -11.62 4.17 -1.17
CA VAL A 291 -11.25 5.07 -2.26
C VAL A 291 -12.01 4.70 -3.53
N CYS A 292 -12.01 3.41 -3.91
CA CYS A 292 -12.71 2.96 -5.11
C CYS A 292 -14.20 3.29 -5.04
N ARG A 293 -14.85 3.00 -3.92
CA ARG A 293 -16.25 3.37 -3.68
C ARG A 293 -16.48 4.88 -3.73
N ARG A 294 -15.60 5.67 -3.11
CA ARG A 294 -15.74 7.14 -3.00
C ARG A 294 -15.65 7.85 -4.35
N TYR A 295 -14.82 7.34 -5.24
CA TYR A 295 -14.56 7.93 -6.57
C TYR A 295 -15.25 7.17 -7.72
N GLY A 296 -15.97 6.08 -7.43
CA GLY A 296 -16.64 5.29 -8.46
C GLY A 296 -15.67 4.52 -9.36
N VAL A 297 -14.50 4.13 -8.84
CA VAL A 297 -13.53 3.30 -9.57
C VAL A 297 -14.06 1.87 -9.64
N HIS A 298 -14.01 1.26 -10.82
CA HIS A 298 -14.38 -0.14 -10.99
C HIS A 298 -13.37 -1.03 -10.27
N GLN A 299 -13.83 -1.69 -9.21
CA GLN A 299 -13.03 -2.59 -8.41
C GLN A 299 -13.42 -4.06 -8.67
N THR A 300 -12.42 -4.93 -8.82
CA THR A 300 -12.56 -6.39 -8.92
C THR A 300 -11.88 -7.09 -7.75
N HIS A 301 -12.29 -8.33 -7.48
CA HIS A 301 -11.82 -9.12 -6.33
C HIS A 301 -10.75 -10.17 -6.68
N ASP A 302 -10.55 -10.45 -7.96
CA ASP A 302 -9.57 -11.41 -8.44
C ASP A 302 -8.99 -11.00 -9.80
N PHE A 303 -7.86 -11.60 -10.15
CA PHE A 303 -7.12 -11.27 -11.37
C PHE A 303 -7.90 -11.65 -12.64
N ALA A 304 -8.63 -12.76 -12.65
CA ALA A 304 -9.44 -13.16 -13.80
C ALA A 304 -10.56 -12.15 -14.09
N ALA A 305 -11.18 -11.59 -13.04
CA ALA A 305 -12.18 -10.53 -13.14
C ALA A 305 -11.56 -9.23 -13.65
N LEU A 306 -10.33 -8.89 -13.24
CA LEU A 306 -9.59 -7.76 -13.80
C LEU A 306 -9.43 -7.90 -15.31
N LEU A 307 -8.96 -9.05 -15.79
CA LEU A 307 -8.76 -9.30 -17.22
C LEU A 307 -10.07 -9.18 -18.02
N ARG A 308 -11.18 -9.73 -17.50
CA ARG A 308 -12.50 -9.60 -18.13
C ARG A 308 -12.94 -8.14 -18.23
N ALA A 309 -12.81 -7.39 -17.14
CA ALA A 309 -13.16 -5.96 -17.10
C ALA A 309 -12.30 -5.13 -18.06
N LEU A 310 -11.00 -5.45 -18.13
CA LEU A 310 -10.05 -4.77 -19.00
C LEU A 310 -10.38 -4.99 -20.47
N ARG A 311 -10.64 -6.24 -20.88
CA ARG A 311 -11.03 -6.58 -22.26
C ARG A 311 -12.32 -5.87 -22.68
N ALA A 312 -13.32 -5.84 -21.80
CA ALA A 312 -14.57 -5.12 -22.06
C ALA A 312 -14.33 -3.61 -22.27
N ARG A 313 -13.47 -3.02 -21.43
CA ARG A 313 -13.17 -1.58 -21.49
C ARG A 313 -12.34 -1.19 -22.72
N LEU A 314 -11.33 -2.01 -23.07
CA LEU A 314 -10.52 -1.80 -24.28
C LEU A 314 -11.35 -1.97 -25.55
N GLY A 315 -12.28 -2.92 -25.58
CA GLY A 315 -13.25 -3.05 -26.67
C GLY A 315 -14.09 -1.79 -26.87
N ALA A 316 -14.60 -1.20 -25.78
CA ALA A 316 -15.38 0.04 -25.83
C ALA A 316 -14.53 1.28 -26.20
N ALA A 317 -13.26 1.32 -25.81
CA ALA A 317 -12.35 2.41 -26.15
C ALA A 317 -12.06 2.45 -27.66
N ARG A 318 -11.93 1.28 -28.30
CA ARG A 318 -11.77 1.17 -29.77
C ARG A 318 -12.99 1.69 -30.52
N SER A 319 -14.21 1.46 -30.02
CA SER A 319 -15.44 1.90 -30.70
C SER A 319 -15.72 3.41 -30.60
N LYS A 320 -14.99 4.15 -29.77
CA LYS A 320 -15.18 5.60 -29.57
C LYS A 320 -14.19 6.46 -30.37
N ARG A 321 -13.25 5.84 -31.07
CA ARG A 321 -12.24 6.50 -31.89
C ARG A 321 -12.61 6.44 -33.36
#